data_AF-A0A1I1BCP2-F1
#
_entry.id   AF-A0A1I1BCP2-F1
#
_cell.length_a   1.000
_cell.length_b   1.000
_cell.length_c   1.000
_cell.angle_alpha   90.00
_cell.angle_beta   90.00
_cell.angle_gamma   90.00
#
_symmetry.space_group_name_H-M   'P 1'
#
loop_
_entity.id
_entity.type
_entity.pdbx_description
1 polymer ?
#
loop_
_entity_poly.entity_id
_entity_poly.type
_entity_poly.pdbx_seq_one_letter_code
_entity_poly.pdbx_strand_id
1 'polypeptide(L)' 'MKRARNVAVLIYEGVDTLDVAGPLDVFAVSSDWGKDLNVYTVGESGASVTTVSGVVVEPRYRLADCPAPDILVVPGGLGS' A
#
# COMPACT_ATOMS: atom_id res chain seq x y z
N MET A 1 16.81 -9.02 18.03
CA MET A 1 16.67 -7.81 17.19
C MET A 1 15.18 -7.62 16.88
N LYS A 2 14.66 -6.40 16.90
CA LYS A 2 13.25 -6.14 16.55
C LYS A 2 13.11 -6.29 15.02
N ARG A 3 12.09 -7.02 14.56
CA ARG A 3 11.81 -7.17 13.11
C ARG A 3 11.33 -5.83 12.54
N ALA A 4 11.60 -5.58 11.26
CA ALA A 4 11.00 -4.48 10.50
C ALA A 4 9.46 -4.53 10.61
N ARG A 5 8.82 -3.39 10.87
CA ARG A 5 7.35 -3.32 10.93
C ARG A 5 6.76 -3.33 9.53
N ASN A 6 5.69 -4.08 9.33
CA ASN A 6 4.98 -4.14 8.06
C ASN A 6 4.02 -2.95 7.93
N VAL A 7 4.13 -2.20 6.84
CA VAL A 7 3.23 -1.11 6.48
C VAL A 7 2.50 -1.50 5.19
N ALA A 8 1.21 -1.82 5.32
CA ALA A 8 0.35 -2.11 4.18
C ALA A 8 -0.38 -0.84 3.75
N VAL A 9 -0.31 -0.51 2.46
CA VAL A 9 -1.12 0.55 1.85
C VAL A 9 -2.19 -0.13 0.99
N LEU A 10 -3.45 -0.01 1.40
CA LEU A 10 -4.57 -0.59 0.69
C LEU A 10 -4.77 0.14 -0.65
N ILE A 11 -4.91 -0.61 -1.74
CA ILE A 11 -5.32 -0.08 -3.04
C ILE A 11 -6.60 -0.78 -3.50
N TYR A 12 -7.47 -0.02 -4.14
CA TYR A 12 -8.76 -0.47 -4.65
C TYR A 12 -9.16 0.39 -5.86
N GLU A 13 -10.15 -0.05 -6.61
CA GLU A 13 -10.64 0.68 -7.77
C GLU A 13 -11.18 2.06 -7.36
N GLY A 14 -10.77 3.12 -8.06
CA GLY A 14 -11.16 4.48 -7.71
C GLY A 14 -10.51 5.02 -6.42
N VAL A 15 -9.39 4.45 -5.97
CA VAL A 15 -8.57 5.01 -4.88
C VAL A 15 -7.93 6.34 -5.30
N ASP A 16 -7.75 7.29 -4.37
CA ASP A 16 -6.99 8.51 -4.65
C ASP A 16 -5.49 8.20 -4.82
N THR A 17 -4.89 8.75 -5.87
CA THR A 17 -3.48 8.45 -6.21
C THR A 17 -2.52 9.05 -5.20
N LEU A 18 -2.79 10.27 -4.73
CA LEU A 18 -1.90 10.97 -3.80
C LEU A 18 -1.99 10.35 -2.41
N ASP A 19 -3.18 9.92 -1.99
CA ASP A 19 -3.38 9.26 -0.71
C ASP A 19 -2.68 7.87 -0.64
N VAL A 20 -2.45 7.23 -1.80
CA VAL A 20 -1.61 6.02 -1.90
C VAL A 20 -0.12 6.39 -1.94
N ALA A 21 0.27 7.29 -2.85
CA ALA A 21 1.66 7.61 -3.12
C ALA A 21 2.35 8.31 -1.93
N GLY A 22 1.67 9.23 -1.26
CA GLY A 22 2.23 10.00 -0.14
C GLY A 22 2.74 9.09 0.99
N PRO A 23 1.89 8.25 1.58
CA PRO A 23 2.31 7.29 2.60
C PRO A 23 3.35 6.29 2.09
N LEU A 24 3.21 5.78 0.86
CA LEU A 24 4.20 4.86 0.28
C LEU A 24 5.61 5.48 0.28
N ASP A 25 5.77 6.69 -0.24
CA ASP A 25 7.07 7.35 -0.34
C ASP A 25 7.62 7.72 1.03
N VAL A 26 6.80 8.30 1.92
CA VAL A 26 7.25 8.71 3.25
C VAL A 26 7.74 7.50 4.06
N PHE A 27 6.97 6.41 4.08
CA PHE A 27 7.37 5.21 4.81
C PHE A 27 8.56 4.51 4.14
N ALA A 28 8.62 4.44 2.81
CA ALA A 28 9.73 3.80 2.11
C ALA A 28 11.05 4.54 2.33
N VAL A 29 11.06 5.87 2.21
CA VAL A 29 12.27 6.70 2.39
C VAL A 29 12.73 6.72 3.85
N SER A 30 11.80 6.69 4.82
CA SER A 30 12.14 6.67 6.25
C SER A 30 12.53 5.29 6.79
N SER A 31 12.44 4.23 5.98
CA SER A 31 12.60 2.83 6.43
C SER A 31 14.04 2.35 6.69
N ASP A 32 15.05 3.23 6.65
CA ASP A 32 16.47 2.86 6.51
C ASP A 32 16.66 1.78 5.43
N TRP A 33 16.14 2.05 4.23
CA TRP A 33 16.18 1.13 3.08
C TRP A 33 15.58 -0.26 3.37
N GLY A 34 14.49 -0.32 4.12
CA GLY A 34 13.74 -1.54 4.42
C GLY A 34 14.13 -2.26 5.71
N LYS A 35 15.05 -1.70 6.52
CA LYS A 35 15.46 -2.31 7.80
C LYS A 35 14.44 -2.11 8.91
N ASP A 36 13.81 -0.94 8.95
CA ASP A 36 12.87 -0.58 10.02
C ASP A 36 11.41 -0.77 9.61
N LEU A 37 11.11 -0.56 8.33
CA LEU A 37 9.77 -0.68 7.76
C LEU A 37 9.78 -1.51 6.47
N ASN A 38 8.89 -2.47 6.37
CA ASN A 38 8.58 -3.18 5.14
C ASN A 38 7.27 -2.63 4.57
N VAL A 39 7.38 -1.76 3.56
CA VAL A 39 6.26 -1.03 2.97
C VAL A 39 5.80 -1.73 1.69
N TYR A 40 4.49 -1.95 1.54
CA TYR A 40 3.93 -2.61 0.36
C TYR A 40 2.48 -2.19 0.09
N THR A 41 2.06 -2.35 -1.16
CA THR A 41 0.65 -2.25 -1.55
C THR A 41 -0.07 -3.57 -1.36
N VAL A 42 -1.33 -3.51 -0.94
CA VAL A 42 -2.22 -4.67 -0.85
C VAL A 42 -3.55 -4.35 -1.51
N GLY A 43 -4.06 -5.26 -2.34
CA GLY A 43 -5.39 -5.16 -2.97
C GLY A 43 -6.28 -6.32 -2.56
N GLU A 44 -7.58 -6.21 -2.80
CA GLU A 44 -8.53 -7.31 -2.56
C GLU A 44 -8.10 -8.60 -3.28
N SER A 45 -7.62 -8.45 -4.53
CA SER A 45 -7.07 -9.51 -5.36
C SER A 45 -5.68 -9.12 -5.89
N GLY A 46 -5.14 -9.92 -6.82
CA GLY A 46 -3.90 -9.60 -7.54
C GLY A 46 -4.13 -8.76 -8.79
N ALA A 47 -5.37 -8.39 -9.10
CA ALA A 47 -5.69 -7.58 -10.27
C ALA A 47 -5.24 -6.13 -10.07
N SER A 48 -4.79 -5.50 -11.15
CA SER A 48 -4.53 -4.07 -11.15
C SER A 48 -5.81 -3.27 -10.90
N VAL A 49 -5.66 -2.11 -10.26
CA VAL A 49 -6.73 -1.16 -10.00
C VAL A 49 -6.43 0.15 -10.72
N THR A 50 -7.48 0.86 -11.12
CA THR A 50 -7.36 2.21 -11.69
C THR A 50 -7.71 3.23 -10.62
N THR A 51 -6.80 4.17 -10.36
CA THR A 51 -7.03 5.27 -9.42
C THR A 51 -8.00 6.30 -10.01
N VAL A 52 -8.50 7.23 -9.19
CA VAL A 52 -9.34 8.35 -9.66
C VAL A 52 -8.69 9.21 -10.75
N SER A 53 -7.35 9.25 -10.79
CA SER A 53 -6.60 10.02 -11.78
C SER A 53 -6.30 9.24 -13.07
N GLY A 54 -6.70 7.97 -13.13
CA GLY A 54 -6.46 7.08 -14.27
C GLY A 54 -5.14 6.31 -14.23
N VAL A 55 -4.39 6.37 -13.13
CA VAL A 55 -3.16 5.58 -12.96
C VAL A 55 -3.54 4.13 -12.69
N VAL A 56 -2.92 3.20 -13.40
CA VAL A 56 -3.09 1.76 -13.18
C VAL A 56 -2.00 1.28 -12.23
N VAL A 57 -2.40 0.65 -11.12
CA VAL A 57 -1.49 0.15 -10.08
C VAL A 57 -1.73 -1.33 -9.87
N GLU A 58 -0.66 -2.13 -9.89
CA GLU A 58 -0.70 -3.54 -9.50
C GLU A 58 -0.39 -3.69 -8.01
N PRO A 59 -1.23 -4.39 -7.22
CA PRO A 59 -0.94 -4.63 -5.81
C PRO A 59 0.21 -5.62 -5.67
N ARG A 60 1.12 -5.37 -4.73
CA ARG A 60 2.21 -6.31 -4.42
C ARG A 60 1.68 -7.60 -3.78
N TYR A 61 0.60 -7.50 -3.01
CA TYR A 61 -0.05 -8.64 -2.37
C TYR A 61 -1.56 -8.58 -2.48
N ARG A 62 -2.19 -9.75 -2.43
CA ARG A 62 -3.63 -9.90 -2.19
C ARG A 62 -3.89 -9.86 -0.70
N LEU A 63 -5.07 -9.42 -0.28
CA LEU A 63 -5.49 -9.49 1.13
C LEU A 63 -5.34 -10.90 1.70
N ALA A 64 -5.59 -11.93 0.90
CA ALA A 64 -5.50 -13.33 1.32
C ALA A 64 -4.07 -13.79 1.66
N ASP A 65 -3.04 -13.17 1.08
CA ASP A 65 -1.66 -13.68 1.14
C ASP A 65 -0.63 -12.62 1.55
N CYS A 66 -1.05 -11.45 2.02
CA CYS A 66 -0.11 -10.42 2.44
C CYS A 66 0.51 -10.76 3.83
N PRO A 67 1.74 -10.30 4.12
CA PRO A 67 2.24 -10.31 5.49
C PRO A 67 1.27 -9.59 6.42
N ALA A 68 1.13 -10.02 7.68
CA ALA A 68 0.29 -9.31 8.64
C ALA A 68 0.82 -7.87 8.85
N PRO A 69 0.00 -6.82 8.63
CA PRO A 69 0.46 -5.44 8.82
C PRO A 69 0.54 -5.07 10.30
N ASP A 70 1.59 -4.33 10.67
CA ASP A 70 1.66 -3.61 11.95
C ASP A 70 0.97 -2.23 11.83
N ILE A 71 0.98 -1.67 10.62
CA ILE A 71 0.32 -0.42 10.23
C ILE A 71 -0.44 -0.69 8.93
N LEU A 72 -1.73 -0.36 8.92
CA LEU A 72 -2.56 -0.35 7.71
C LEU A 72 -2.92 1.10 7.39
N VAL A 73 -2.57 1.52 6.18
CA VAL A 73 -3.02 2.78 5.60
C VAL A 73 -4.24 2.47 4.74
N VAL A 74 -5.35 3.15 5.03
CA VAL A 74 -6.57 3.12 4.23
C VAL A 74 -6.72 4.49 3.57
N PRO A 75 -6.35 4.62 2.29
CA PRO A 75 -6.49 5.87 1.54
C PRO A 75 -7.95 6.31 1.40
N GLY A 76 -8.14 7.58 1.03
CA GLY A 76 -9.41 8.03 0.48
C GLY A 76 -9.55 7.66 -1.00
N GLY A 77 -10.63 8.15 -1.61
CA GLY A 77 -10.96 7.90 -3.01
C GLY A 77 -12.47 7.89 -3.20
N LEU A 78 -12.91 7.75 -4.45
CA LEU A 78 -14.32 7.56 -4.75
C LEU A 78 -14.82 6.25 -4.12
N GLY A 79 -13.99 5.20 -4.22
CA GLY A 79 -14.44 3.83 -3.98
C GLY A 79 -15.49 3.41 -5.00
N SER A 80 -15.54 2.14 -5.32
CA SER A 80 -16.57 1.58 -6.21
C SER A 80 -17.13 0.28 -5.65
#